data_AF-A0A9X4PFP5-F1
#
_entry.id   AF-A0A9X4PFP5-F1
#
_cell.length_a   1.000
_cell.length_b   1.000
_cell.length_c   1.000
_cell.angle_alpha   90.00
_cell.angle_beta   90.00
_cell.angle_gamma   90.00
#
_symmetry.space_group_name_H-M   'P 1'
#
loop_
_entity.id
_entity.type
_entity.pdbx_description
1 polymer ?
#
loop_
_entity_poly.entity_id
_entity_poly.type
_entity_poly.pdbx_seq_one_letter_code
_entity_poly.pdbx_strand_id
1 'polypeptide(L)'
;MSKKIVDVLKAEVKESEYTNLRFTEETLDSGYRTYHDLGVSLIWKSKFSHDLVINGKVINDRLIDRLYLEHENLIPKDKDEKGDYRPFLKEVFTKMFLHADARIPNNSIMEELITYYNRSGYMSSISFQDLLCPFELRMYSFKPLVPSYKEKICMDCDDSNCLKFSFNASDGVYGNNQNLVCNLHTSVEFKLKCEGENVTYEEGKVSLTIPRKLKNYKVDDKNLFDIIIEYFQRACEKLGFKFETKIEHSLGKPLKAIDEPGISKGLNLGVNNPK
;
A
#
# COMPACT_ATOMS: atom_id res chain seq x y z
N MET A 1 12.75 25.12 -11.90
CA MET A 1 13.08 23.71 -11.61
C MET A 1 11.84 22.79 -11.67
N SER A 2 10.62 23.26 -12.00
CA SER A 2 9.40 22.43 -12.06
C SER A 2 9.24 21.56 -13.31
N LYS A 3 9.63 22.05 -14.49
CA LYS A 3 9.45 21.31 -15.75
C LYS A 3 10.24 20.00 -15.75
N LYS A 4 11.47 20.01 -15.22
CA LYS A 4 12.35 18.83 -15.16
C LYS A 4 11.79 17.73 -14.25
N ILE A 5 11.23 18.07 -13.09
CA ILE A 5 10.63 17.10 -12.17
C ILE A 5 9.33 16.54 -12.75
N VAL A 6 8.47 17.41 -13.29
CA VAL A 6 7.23 16.98 -13.95
C VAL A 6 7.53 16.09 -15.16
N ASP A 7 8.58 16.38 -15.91
CA ASP A 7 8.99 15.58 -17.08
C ASP A 7 9.66 14.25 -16.66
N VAL A 8 10.44 14.22 -15.57
CA VAL A 8 10.98 12.97 -14.99
C VAL A 8 9.86 12.08 -14.48
N LEU A 9 8.90 12.63 -13.72
CA LEU A 9 7.74 11.87 -13.24
C LEU A 9 6.87 11.38 -14.39
N LYS A 10 6.70 12.19 -15.44
CA LYS A 10 6.02 11.74 -16.66
C LYS A 10 6.78 10.61 -17.37
N ALA A 11 8.12 10.61 -17.32
CA ALA A 11 8.94 9.56 -17.90
C ALA A 11 8.86 8.26 -17.07
N GLU A 12 9.03 8.33 -15.74
CA GLU A 12 8.90 7.16 -14.85
C GLU A 12 7.52 6.53 -14.93
N VAL A 13 6.48 7.38 -14.94
CA VAL A 13 5.11 6.93 -15.14
C VAL A 13 4.99 6.30 -16.51
N LYS A 14 5.52 6.89 -17.60
CA LYS A 14 5.52 6.30 -18.96
C LYS A 14 6.15 4.91 -19.04
N GLU A 15 7.22 4.64 -18.31
CA GLU A 15 7.89 3.33 -18.26
C GLU A 15 7.21 2.32 -17.30
N SER A 16 6.24 2.78 -16.49
CA SER A 16 5.54 1.92 -15.55
C SER A 16 4.50 1.03 -16.23
N GLU A 17 4.67 -0.28 -16.12
CA GLU A 17 3.77 -1.35 -16.57
C GLU A 17 3.26 -2.19 -15.39
N TYR A 18 2.21 -2.99 -15.58
CA TYR A 18 1.67 -3.89 -14.53
C TYR A 18 2.70 -4.92 -14.07
N THR A 19 3.58 -5.33 -14.98
CA THR A 19 4.78 -6.14 -14.72
C THR A 19 5.77 -5.48 -13.76
N ASN A 20 5.68 -4.18 -13.48
CA ASN A 20 6.54 -3.53 -12.48
C ASN A 20 5.97 -3.61 -11.06
N LEU A 21 4.67 -3.92 -10.91
CA LEU A 21 4.07 -4.27 -9.60
C LEU A 21 4.38 -5.71 -9.20
N ARG A 22 4.47 -6.59 -10.21
CA ARG A 22 5.09 -7.89 -10.07
C ARG A 22 6.58 -7.62 -10.02
N PHE A 23 7.18 -7.38 -8.86
CA PHE A 23 8.64 -7.22 -8.81
C PHE A 23 9.30 -8.51 -9.33
N THR A 24 9.58 -8.56 -10.64
CA THR A 24 10.23 -9.67 -11.34
C THR A 24 11.60 -9.17 -11.74
N GLU A 25 12.52 -9.07 -10.77
CA GLU A 25 13.87 -9.46 -11.13
C GLU A 25 13.78 -10.88 -11.67
N GLU A 26 14.48 -11.18 -12.76
CA GLU A 26 14.42 -12.44 -13.52
C GLU A 26 14.86 -13.70 -12.74
N THR A 27 14.85 -13.66 -11.41
CA THR A 27 14.89 -14.85 -10.57
C THR A 27 13.46 -15.40 -10.49
N LEU A 28 13.25 -16.59 -11.05
CA LEU A 28 12.05 -17.39 -10.76
C LEU A 28 11.80 -17.33 -9.25
N ASP A 29 10.69 -16.71 -8.87
CA ASP A 29 10.38 -16.28 -7.52
C ASP A 29 10.44 -17.46 -6.53
N SER A 30 11.60 -17.58 -5.89
CA SER A 30 11.94 -18.61 -4.93
C SER A 30 11.31 -18.35 -3.56
N GLY A 31 10.50 -17.30 -3.41
CA GLY A 31 9.97 -16.86 -2.12
C GLY A 31 10.99 -16.13 -1.25
N TYR A 32 12.22 -15.91 -1.72
CA TYR A 32 13.29 -15.25 -0.94
C TYR A 32 12.87 -13.90 -0.35
N ARG A 33 12.21 -13.04 -1.14
CA ARG A 33 11.73 -11.74 -0.66
C ARG A 33 10.72 -11.89 0.48
N THR A 34 9.75 -12.78 0.32
CA THR A 34 8.75 -13.08 1.36
C THR A 34 9.39 -13.67 2.60
N TYR A 35 10.37 -14.56 2.45
CA TYR A 35 11.17 -15.07 3.57
C TYR A 35 11.86 -13.95 4.35
N HIS A 36 12.45 -12.96 3.66
CA HIS A 36 13.05 -11.79 4.31
C HIS A 36 12.03 -10.86 4.96
N ASP A 37 10.93 -10.56 4.26
CA ASP A 37 9.88 -9.64 4.67
C ASP A 37 9.04 -10.16 5.85
N LEU A 38 8.92 -11.50 5.98
CA LEU A 38 8.27 -12.15 7.11
C LEU A 38 9.23 -12.32 8.31
N GLY A 39 10.51 -12.57 8.06
CA GLY A 39 11.55 -12.82 9.07
C GLY A 39 12.31 -11.57 9.55
N VAL A 40 11.77 -10.37 9.30
CA VAL A 40 12.50 -9.10 9.49
C VAL A 40 13.04 -8.93 10.92
N SER A 41 12.29 -9.37 11.94
CA SER A 41 12.68 -9.35 13.35
C SER A 41 13.98 -10.12 13.61
N LEU A 42 14.08 -11.35 13.09
CA LEU A 42 15.23 -12.23 13.24
C LEU A 42 16.43 -11.76 12.43
N ILE A 43 16.20 -11.32 11.20
CA ILE A 43 17.25 -11.05 10.22
C ILE A 43 17.92 -9.70 10.52
N TRP A 44 17.14 -8.66 10.81
CA TRP A 44 17.64 -7.30 10.94
C TRP A 44 17.81 -6.83 12.39
N LYS A 45 17.52 -7.68 13.38
CA LYS A 45 17.55 -7.36 14.83
C LYS A 45 16.89 -6.02 15.16
N SER A 46 15.93 -5.62 14.35
CA SER A 46 15.27 -4.32 14.44
C SER A 46 13.77 -4.55 14.45
N LYS A 47 13.10 -3.86 15.38
CA LYS A 47 11.66 -4.01 15.57
C LYS A 47 10.97 -3.10 14.55
N PHE A 48 10.64 -3.64 13.39
CA PHE A 48 9.65 -3.03 12.52
C PHE A 48 8.27 -3.24 13.15
N SER A 49 7.45 -2.20 13.15
CA SER A 49 6.07 -2.29 13.64
C SER A 49 5.18 -2.76 12.50
N HIS A 50 5.19 -4.08 12.21
CA HIS A 50 4.18 -4.68 11.34
C HIS A 50 3.12 -5.42 12.16
N ASP A 51 1.87 -5.07 11.93
CA ASP A 51 0.76 -5.85 12.45
C ASP A 51 0.36 -6.86 11.37
N LEU A 52 0.66 -8.14 11.59
CA LEU A 52 0.11 -9.22 10.77
C LEU A 52 -1.13 -9.79 11.45
N VAL A 53 -2.25 -9.82 10.73
CA VAL A 53 -3.53 -10.28 11.23
C VAL A 53 -4.11 -11.31 10.27
N ILE A 54 -4.52 -12.46 10.78
CA ILE A 54 -5.22 -13.51 10.01
C ILE A 54 -6.58 -13.76 10.69
N ASN A 55 -7.69 -13.67 9.95
CA ASN A 55 -9.05 -13.81 10.48
C ASN A 55 -9.28 -13.00 11.78
N GLY A 56 -8.76 -11.78 11.84
CA GLY A 56 -8.84 -10.91 13.02
C GLY A 56 -7.90 -11.26 14.19
N LYS A 57 -7.14 -12.36 14.11
CA LYS A 57 -6.16 -12.78 15.13
C LYS A 57 -4.76 -12.30 14.79
N VAL A 58 -4.11 -11.64 15.76
CA VAL A 58 -2.75 -11.09 15.57
C VAL A 58 -1.72 -12.21 15.55
N ILE A 59 -0.92 -12.28 14.49
CA ILE A 59 0.27 -13.11 14.37
C ILE A 59 1.45 -12.26 14.84
N ASN A 60 1.93 -12.52 16.06
CA ASN A 60 3.05 -11.77 16.62
C ASN A 60 4.42 -12.35 16.23
N ASP A 61 5.44 -11.50 16.31
CA ASP A 61 6.83 -11.86 15.95
C ASP A 61 7.34 -13.10 16.69
N ARG A 62 6.95 -13.31 17.96
CA ARG A 62 7.40 -14.50 18.72
C ARG A 62 6.87 -15.81 18.15
N LEU A 63 5.68 -15.79 17.54
CA LEU A 63 5.17 -16.96 16.83
C LEU A 63 5.96 -17.18 15.55
N ILE A 64 6.18 -16.12 14.75
CA ILE A 64 6.95 -16.19 13.51
C ILE A 64 8.37 -16.68 13.79
N ASP A 65 9.07 -16.09 14.75
CA ASP A 65 10.44 -16.44 15.14
C ASP A 65 10.54 -17.93 15.51
N ARG A 66 9.55 -18.45 16.23
CA ARG A 66 9.49 -19.87 16.62
C ARG A 66 9.29 -20.78 15.42
N LEU A 67 8.37 -20.43 14.52
CA LEU A 67 8.11 -21.20 13.30
C LEU A 67 9.35 -21.22 12.39
N TYR A 68 10.11 -20.13 12.35
CA TYR A 68 11.40 -20.07 11.65
C TYR A 68 12.40 -21.08 12.20
N LEU A 69 12.54 -21.16 13.53
CA LEU A 69 13.45 -22.09 14.19
C LEU A 69 12.97 -23.55 14.08
N GLU A 70 11.67 -23.80 14.22
CA GLU A 70 11.09 -25.15 14.13
C GLU A 70 11.22 -25.76 12.73
N HIS A 71 11.26 -24.93 11.69
CA HIS A 71 11.30 -25.34 10.29
C HIS A 71 12.60 -24.95 9.56
N GLU A 72 13.67 -24.61 10.29
CA GLU A 72 14.97 -24.20 9.72
C GLU A 72 15.52 -25.24 8.72
N ASN A 73 15.23 -26.53 8.94
CA ASN A 73 15.64 -27.62 8.07
C ASN A 73 15.04 -27.56 6.65
N LEU A 74 13.96 -26.80 6.46
CA LEU A 74 13.33 -26.56 5.15
C LEU A 74 13.94 -25.35 4.42
N ILE A 75 14.78 -24.56 5.09
CA ILE A 75 15.47 -23.42 4.49
C ILE A 75 16.61 -23.95 3.61
N PRO A 76 16.70 -23.52 2.34
CA PRO A 76 17.79 -23.91 1.46
C PRO A 76 19.16 -23.58 2.07
N LYS A 77 20.09 -24.53 1.97
CA LYS A 77 21.48 -24.33 2.43
C LYS A 77 22.32 -23.48 1.48
N ASP A 78 21.82 -23.23 0.28
CA ASP A 78 22.52 -22.48 -0.75
C ASP A 78 22.38 -20.98 -0.47
N LYS A 79 23.51 -20.32 -0.17
CA LYS A 79 23.55 -18.95 0.36
C LYS A 79 23.44 -17.87 -0.72
N ASP A 80 23.49 -18.25 -1.99
CA ASP A 80 23.57 -17.32 -3.13
C ASP A 80 22.18 -16.81 -3.58
N GLU A 81 21.20 -16.72 -2.68
CA GLU A 81 19.81 -16.26 -2.93
C GLU A 81 19.02 -17.08 -3.99
N LYS A 82 19.60 -18.19 -4.48
CA LYS A 82 19.04 -19.09 -5.51
C LYS A 82 18.23 -20.26 -4.95
N GLY A 83 18.24 -20.45 -3.63
CA GLY A 83 17.51 -21.54 -2.99
C GLY A 83 15.99 -21.31 -3.05
N ASP A 84 15.22 -22.39 -3.18
CA ASP A 84 13.74 -22.35 -3.14
C ASP A 84 13.22 -22.35 -1.68
N TYR A 85 12.75 -21.19 -1.21
CA TYR A 85 12.19 -20.99 0.13
C TYR A 85 10.69 -21.35 0.19
N ARG A 86 10.03 -21.67 -0.92
CA ARG A 86 8.59 -21.95 -0.95
C ARG A 86 8.18 -23.10 -0.01
N PRO A 87 8.89 -24.24 0.08
CA PRO A 87 8.53 -25.31 1.00
C PRO A 87 8.49 -24.85 2.46
N PHE A 88 9.49 -24.06 2.87
CA PHE A 88 9.53 -23.44 4.20
C PHE A 88 8.36 -22.49 4.41
N LEU A 89 8.14 -21.56 3.48
CA LEU A 89 7.09 -20.54 3.58
C LEU A 89 5.69 -21.14 3.61
N LYS A 90 5.42 -22.19 2.83
CA LYS A 90 4.15 -22.91 2.87
C LYS A 90 3.86 -23.46 4.26
N GLU A 91 4.86 -24.04 4.92
CA GLU A 91 4.64 -24.54 6.28
C GLU A 91 4.44 -23.40 7.27
N VAL A 92 5.26 -22.35 7.22
CA VAL A 92 5.12 -21.19 8.11
C VAL A 92 3.72 -20.57 7.97
N PHE A 93 3.26 -20.29 6.74
CA PHE A 93 1.92 -19.76 6.52
C PHE A 93 0.84 -20.74 7.00
N THR A 94 0.95 -22.03 6.68
CA THR A 94 0.00 -23.06 7.14
C THR A 94 -0.16 -23.04 8.67
N LYS A 95 0.95 -23.00 9.41
CA LYS A 95 0.92 -22.92 10.88
C LYS A 95 0.34 -21.60 11.37
N MET A 96 0.56 -20.49 10.67
CA MET A 96 -0.04 -19.20 11.01
C MET A 96 -1.55 -19.19 10.79
N PHE A 97 -2.07 -19.74 9.69
CA PHE A 97 -3.51 -19.91 9.46
C PHE A 97 -4.14 -20.81 10.52
N LEU A 98 -3.52 -21.95 10.84
CA LEU A 98 -3.96 -22.83 11.92
C LEU A 98 -3.97 -22.13 13.27
N HIS A 99 -2.92 -21.39 13.59
CA HIS A 99 -2.86 -20.61 14.83
C HIS A 99 -3.97 -19.56 14.88
N ALA A 100 -4.35 -18.99 13.74
CA ALA A 100 -5.40 -17.99 13.62
C ALA A 100 -6.83 -18.56 13.68
N ASP A 101 -6.99 -19.88 13.80
CA ASP A 101 -8.27 -20.56 13.67
C ASP A 101 -8.95 -20.29 12.30
N ALA A 102 -8.15 -20.02 11.26
CA ALA A 102 -8.57 -19.74 9.90
C ALA A 102 -8.52 -21.01 9.03
N ARG A 103 -9.21 -21.00 7.89
CA ARG A 103 -8.98 -22.04 6.87
C ARG A 103 -7.60 -21.84 6.25
N ILE A 104 -6.98 -22.95 5.87
CA ILE A 104 -5.73 -22.93 5.13
C ILE A 104 -6.08 -22.74 3.64
N PRO A 105 -5.53 -21.73 2.96
CA PRO A 105 -5.67 -21.59 1.51
C PRO A 105 -5.20 -22.84 0.78
N ASN A 106 -5.80 -23.12 -0.37
CA ASN A 106 -5.32 -24.20 -1.24
C ASN A 106 -3.90 -23.88 -1.76
N ASN A 107 -3.25 -24.89 -2.33
CA ASN A 107 -1.86 -24.76 -2.76
C ASN A 107 -1.67 -23.62 -3.78
N SER A 108 -2.56 -23.46 -4.76
CA SER A 108 -2.45 -22.39 -5.76
C SER A 108 -2.52 -20.99 -5.14
N ILE A 109 -3.45 -20.76 -4.20
CA ILE A 109 -3.54 -19.48 -3.48
C ILE A 109 -2.32 -19.29 -2.57
N MET A 110 -1.81 -20.35 -1.96
CA MET A 110 -0.60 -20.29 -1.13
C MET A 110 0.62 -19.87 -1.95
N GLU A 111 0.77 -20.39 -3.17
CA GLU A 111 1.86 -20.01 -4.08
C GLU A 111 1.77 -18.55 -4.50
N GLU A 112 0.56 -18.07 -4.83
CA GLU A 112 0.32 -16.66 -5.12
C GLU A 112 0.60 -15.79 -3.90
N LEU A 113 0.14 -16.18 -2.70
CA LEU A 113 0.43 -15.45 -1.47
C LEU A 113 1.94 -15.34 -1.24
N ILE A 114 2.71 -16.42 -1.44
CA ILE A 114 4.17 -16.40 -1.29
C ILE A 114 4.80 -15.42 -2.28
N THR A 115 4.32 -15.38 -3.52
CA THR A 115 4.83 -14.46 -4.54
C THR A 115 4.51 -13.00 -4.22
N TYR A 116 3.30 -12.72 -3.76
CA TYR A 116 2.80 -11.35 -3.63
C TYR A 116 2.84 -10.78 -2.20
N TYR A 117 3.14 -11.58 -1.17
CA TYR A 117 3.33 -11.07 0.19
C TYR A 117 4.42 -10.00 0.25
N ASN A 118 5.39 -10.04 -0.68
CA ASN A 118 6.49 -9.08 -0.89
C ASN A 118 6.09 -7.64 -0.54
N ARG A 119 6.36 -7.29 0.73
CA ARG A 119 6.06 -6.00 1.35
C ARG A 119 6.86 -4.91 0.69
N SER A 120 8.10 -5.21 0.36
CA SER A 120 9.01 -4.32 -0.34
C SER A 120 8.47 -3.91 -1.72
N GLY A 121 7.71 -4.79 -2.39
CA GLY A 121 6.98 -4.47 -3.61
C GLY A 121 5.94 -3.37 -3.40
N TYR A 122 5.00 -3.56 -2.48
CA TYR A 122 3.97 -2.56 -2.19
C TYR A 122 4.53 -1.22 -1.70
N MET A 123 5.66 -1.23 -0.99
CA MET A 123 6.33 -0.02 -0.52
C MET A 123 7.08 0.72 -1.63
N SER A 124 7.78 -0.01 -2.51
CA SER A 124 8.60 0.59 -3.58
C SER A 124 7.74 1.16 -4.71
N SER A 125 6.65 0.49 -5.10
CA SER A 125 5.77 0.94 -6.18
C SER A 125 4.99 2.23 -5.87
N ILE A 126 4.93 2.62 -4.59
CA ILE A 126 4.20 3.81 -4.11
C ILE A 126 5.14 4.77 -3.35
N SER A 127 6.44 4.73 -3.64
CA SER A 127 7.40 5.68 -3.06
C SER A 127 7.21 7.06 -3.67
N PHE A 128 6.92 8.06 -2.83
CA PHE A 128 6.87 9.47 -3.23
C PHE A 128 8.20 10.20 -2.98
N GLN A 129 9.28 9.49 -2.66
CA GLN A 129 10.53 10.11 -2.23
C GLN A 129 11.06 11.14 -3.25
N ASP A 130 11.08 10.80 -4.53
CA ASP A 130 11.56 11.69 -5.59
C ASP A 130 10.60 12.87 -5.86
N LEU A 131 9.30 12.67 -5.61
CA LEU A 131 8.30 13.73 -5.64
C LEU A 131 8.49 14.76 -4.51
N LEU A 132 8.94 14.29 -3.34
CA LEU A 132 9.04 15.07 -2.12
C LEU A 132 10.34 15.87 -2.01
N CYS A 133 11.45 15.32 -2.51
CA CYS A 133 12.78 15.96 -2.46
C CYS A 133 12.78 17.44 -2.90
N PRO A 134 12.11 17.85 -4.00
CA PRO A 134 12.06 19.24 -4.46
C PRO A 134 11.39 20.21 -3.48
N PHE A 135 10.56 19.70 -2.57
CA PHE A 135 9.87 20.48 -1.53
C PHE A 135 10.62 20.48 -0.21
N GLU A 136 11.88 20.02 -0.19
CA GLU A 136 12.66 19.82 1.03
C GLU A 136 12.00 18.82 2.00
N LEU A 137 11.24 17.89 1.43
CA LEU A 137 10.53 16.83 2.15
C LEU A 137 11.17 15.47 1.85
N ARG A 138 11.14 14.57 2.84
CA ARG A 138 11.66 13.21 2.71
C ARG A 138 10.77 12.22 3.45
N MET A 139 10.68 11.02 2.90
CA MET A 139 10.19 9.82 3.57
C MET A 139 11.39 8.99 4.04
N TYR A 140 11.21 8.25 5.13
CA TYR A 140 12.25 7.39 5.69
C TYR A 140 11.75 5.94 5.81
N SER A 141 10.93 5.51 4.85
CA SER A 141 10.19 4.24 4.80
C SER A 141 11.03 2.98 5.04
N PHE A 142 12.36 3.09 4.96
CA PHE A 142 13.31 1.99 5.09
C PHE A 142 14.26 2.12 6.30
N LYS A 143 14.05 3.11 7.16
CA LYS A 143 14.85 3.26 8.37
C LYS A 143 14.14 2.58 9.54
N PRO A 144 14.76 1.55 10.15
CA PRO A 144 14.25 1.00 11.38
C PRO A 144 14.08 2.12 12.42
N LEU A 145 13.01 2.05 13.22
CA LEU A 145 12.73 2.95 14.35
C LEU A 145 12.20 4.36 14.03
N VAL A 146 11.77 4.64 12.80
CA VAL A 146 11.02 5.87 12.51
C VAL A 146 9.60 5.74 13.09
N PRO A 147 9.21 6.49 14.15
CA PRO A 147 7.97 6.23 14.89
C PRO A 147 6.69 6.42 14.08
N SER A 148 6.76 7.17 12.98
CA SER A 148 5.61 7.44 12.11
C SER A 148 5.31 6.30 11.16
N TYR A 149 6.28 5.43 10.86
CA TYR A 149 6.07 4.33 9.94
C TYR A 149 5.29 3.22 10.66
N LYS A 150 4.13 2.88 10.12
CA LYS A 150 3.29 1.78 10.60
C LYS A 150 2.75 1.02 9.42
N GLU A 151 2.77 -0.28 9.50
CA GLU A 151 2.19 -1.14 8.48
C GLU A 151 1.33 -2.23 9.08
N LYS A 152 0.34 -2.66 8.30
CA LYS A 152 -0.58 -3.71 8.69
C LYS A 152 -0.91 -4.57 7.49
N ILE A 153 -0.74 -5.86 7.64
CA ILE A 153 -1.21 -6.88 6.69
C ILE A 153 -2.37 -7.59 7.34
N CYS A 154 -3.51 -7.66 6.65
CA CYS A 154 -4.63 -8.49 7.07
C CYS A 154 -4.92 -9.52 5.98
N MET A 155 -5.12 -10.76 6.40
CA MET A 155 -5.57 -11.85 5.57
C MET A 155 -6.83 -12.44 6.17
N ASP A 156 -7.85 -12.68 5.36
CA ASP A 156 -9.05 -13.39 5.79
C ASP A 156 -9.29 -14.59 4.87
N CYS A 157 -9.34 -15.79 5.44
CA CYS A 157 -9.53 -17.05 4.74
C CYS A 157 -10.58 -17.90 5.47
N ASP A 158 -11.83 -17.72 5.06
CA ASP A 158 -12.96 -18.54 5.52
C ASP A 158 -13.25 -19.71 4.56
N ASP A 159 -12.69 -19.65 3.36
CA ASP A 159 -12.76 -20.66 2.31
C ASP A 159 -11.35 -20.92 1.75
N SER A 160 -10.94 -22.18 1.64
CA SER A 160 -9.63 -22.55 1.08
C SER A 160 -9.45 -22.08 -0.36
N ASN A 161 -10.54 -21.81 -1.09
CA ASN A 161 -10.52 -21.29 -2.45
C ASN A 161 -10.69 -19.77 -2.55
N CYS A 162 -10.71 -19.05 -1.42
CA CYS A 162 -10.82 -17.60 -1.40
C CYS A 162 -10.00 -16.99 -0.25
N LEU A 163 -9.01 -16.17 -0.60
CA LEU A 163 -8.22 -15.39 0.36
C LEU A 163 -8.45 -13.91 0.12
N LYS A 164 -8.95 -13.18 1.13
CA LYS A 164 -8.92 -11.72 1.10
C LYS A 164 -7.58 -11.26 1.65
N PHE A 165 -6.90 -10.38 0.94
CA PHE A 165 -5.65 -9.77 1.35
C PHE A 165 -5.80 -8.26 1.43
N SER A 166 -5.19 -7.65 2.45
CA SER A 166 -5.03 -6.21 2.52
C SER A 166 -3.68 -5.82 3.11
N PHE A 167 -3.06 -4.81 2.50
CA PHE A 167 -1.88 -4.15 3.00
C PHE A 167 -2.22 -2.68 3.26
N ASN A 168 -1.83 -2.16 4.42
CA ASN A 168 -1.99 -0.76 4.78
C ASN A 168 -0.66 -0.24 5.32
N ALA A 169 -0.23 0.92 4.85
CA ALA A 169 0.93 1.60 5.39
C ALA A 169 0.61 3.07 5.69
N SER A 170 1.21 3.56 6.76
CA SER A 170 1.26 4.95 7.14
C SER A 170 2.73 5.33 7.17
N ASP A 171 3.14 6.29 6.34
CA ASP A 171 4.52 6.73 6.31
C ASP A 171 4.63 8.24 6.56
N GLY A 172 5.64 8.61 7.34
CA GLY A 172 5.89 9.99 7.70
C GLY A 172 6.64 10.73 6.60
N VAL A 173 6.13 11.90 6.27
CA VAL A 173 6.82 12.91 5.48
C VAL A 173 7.45 13.89 6.44
N TYR A 174 8.75 14.09 6.31
CA TYR A 174 9.59 14.90 7.19
C TYR A 174 10.17 16.08 6.43
N GLY A 175 10.28 17.23 7.09
CA GLY A 175 11.08 18.35 6.58
C GLY A 175 12.58 18.14 6.81
N ASN A 176 13.41 19.03 6.26
CA ASN A 176 14.87 19.02 6.44
C ASN A 176 15.33 18.92 7.91
N ASN A 177 14.57 19.49 8.85
CA ASN A 177 14.88 19.43 10.29
C ASN A 177 14.42 18.13 10.98
N GLN A 178 14.02 17.10 10.20
CA GLN A 178 13.48 15.82 10.70
C GLN A 178 12.21 15.95 11.55
N ASN A 179 11.51 17.09 11.44
CA ASN A 179 10.20 17.26 12.04
C ASN A 179 9.15 16.59 11.15
N LEU A 180 8.28 15.78 11.76
CA LEU A 180 7.16 15.16 11.07
C LEU A 180 6.21 16.23 10.55
N VAL A 181 6.11 16.34 9.23
CA VAL A 181 5.17 17.25 8.56
C VAL A 181 3.80 16.61 8.51
N CYS A 182 3.70 15.38 8.01
CA CYS A 182 2.44 14.65 7.90
C CYS A 182 2.64 13.15 7.70
N ASN A 183 1.56 12.37 7.74
CA ASN A 183 1.58 10.98 7.32
C ASN A 183 0.84 10.82 5.99
N LEU A 184 1.42 10.10 5.06
CA LEU A 184 0.73 9.57 3.88
C LEU A 184 0.22 8.17 4.23
N HIS A 185 -1.03 7.88 3.89
CA HIS A 185 -1.59 6.55 4.10
C HIS A 185 -1.85 5.88 2.76
N THR A 186 -1.28 4.71 2.55
CA THR A 186 -1.47 3.87 1.37
C THR A 186 -2.15 2.57 1.78
N SER A 187 -3.00 2.05 0.92
CA SER A 187 -3.58 0.73 1.11
C SER A 187 -3.84 0.03 -0.21
N VAL A 188 -3.76 -1.29 -0.17
CA VAL A 188 -4.10 -2.21 -1.25
C VAL A 188 -5.00 -3.28 -0.64
N GLU A 189 -6.12 -3.58 -1.28
CA GLU A 189 -6.97 -4.72 -0.96
C GLU A 189 -7.35 -5.49 -2.22
N PHE A 190 -7.42 -6.81 -2.13
CA PHE A 190 -7.90 -7.68 -3.20
C PHE A 190 -8.34 -9.04 -2.63
N LYS A 191 -9.04 -9.83 -3.43
CA LYS A 191 -9.36 -11.22 -3.16
C LYS A 191 -8.66 -12.11 -4.19
N LEU A 192 -8.03 -13.17 -3.73
CA LEU A 192 -7.59 -14.28 -4.55
C LEU A 192 -8.70 -15.32 -4.54
N LYS A 193 -9.24 -15.66 -5.71
CA LYS A 193 -10.15 -16.81 -5.88
C LYS A 193 -9.49 -17.88 -6.69
N CYS A 194 -9.80 -19.12 -6.38
CA CYS A 194 -9.26 -20.27 -7.10
C CYS A 194 -10.35 -21.17 -7.64
N GLU A 195 -10.31 -21.42 -8.95
CA GLU A 195 -11.14 -22.39 -9.64
C GLU A 195 -10.23 -23.44 -10.29
N GLY A 196 -10.19 -24.64 -9.72
CA GLY A 196 -9.20 -25.66 -10.08
C GLY A 196 -7.81 -25.26 -9.60
N GLU A 197 -6.89 -25.03 -10.53
CA GLU A 197 -5.52 -24.55 -10.25
C GLU A 197 -5.33 -23.06 -10.59
N ASN A 198 -6.32 -22.45 -11.24
CA ASN A 198 -6.22 -21.07 -11.72
C ASN A 198 -6.60 -20.11 -10.60
N VAL A 199 -5.72 -19.16 -10.29
CA VAL A 199 -5.98 -18.09 -9.34
C VAL A 199 -6.32 -16.80 -10.08
N THR A 200 -7.42 -16.17 -9.69
CA THR A 200 -7.86 -14.88 -10.21
C THR A 200 -7.88 -13.83 -9.10
N TYR A 201 -7.62 -12.59 -9.49
CA TYR A 201 -7.70 -11.43 -8.61
C TYR A 201 -9.06 -10.78 -8.78
N GLU A 202 -9.78 -10.59 -7.69
CA GLU A 202 -11.09 -9.94 -7.66
C GLU A 202 -11.12 -8.80 -6.65
N GLU A 203 -12.06 -7.86 -6.85
CA GLU A 203 -12.33 -6.75 -5.92
C GLU A 203 -11.07 -5.92 -5.56
N GLY A 204 -10.12 -5.83 -6.49
CA GLY A 204 -8.87 -5.11 -6.31
C GLY A 204 -9.09 -3.60 -6.16
N LYS A 205 -8.48 -3.01 -5.12
CA LYS A 205 -8.53 -1.57 -4.86
C LYS A 205 -7.21 -1.10 -4.26
N VAL A 206 -6.70 0.00 -4.81
CA VAL A 206 -5.57 0.75 -4.27
C VAL A 206 -6.09 2.09 -3.79
N SER A 207 -5.63 2.58 -2.64
CA SER A 207 -6.08 3.86 -2.08
C SER A 207 -4.93 4.64 -1.46
N LEU A 208 -4.98 5.96 -1.62
CA LEU A 208 -4.00 6.91 -1.09
C LEU A 208 -4.75 8.04 -0.38
N THR A 209 -4.43 8.26 0.89
CA THR A 209 -4.94 9.40 1.67
C THR A 209 -3.86 10.47 1.79
N ILE A 210 -4.15 11.64 1.25
CA ILE A 210 -3.20 12.76 1.17
C ILE A 210 -3.65 13.87 2.13
N PRO A 211 -2.83 14.27 3.11
CA PRO A 211 -3.17 15.36 4.02
C PRO A 211 -3.30 16.71 3.31
N ARG A 212 -4.40 17.44 3.54
CA ARG A 212 -4.66 18.77 2.94
C ARG A 212 -3.56 19.80 3.22
N LYS A 213 -2.81 19.66 4.32
CA LYS A 213 -1.67 20.55 4.65
C LYS A 213 -0.58 20.55 3.58
N LEU A 214 -0.50 19.51 2.74
CA LEU A 214 0.41 19.48 1.60
C LEU A 214 0.09 20.56 0.53
N LYS A 215 -1.10 21.18 0.57
CA LYS A 215 -1.42 22.37 -0.25
C LYS A 215 -0.55 23.59 0.06
N ASN A 216 0.07 23.64 1.24
CA ASN A 216 0.94 24.74 1.65
C ASN A 216 2.34 24.66 1.00
N TYR A 217 2.71 23.50 0.44
CA TYR A 217 3.97 23.28 -0.24
C TYR A 217 3.77 23.53 -1.73
N LYS A 218 4.34 24.62 -2.25
CA LYS A 218 4.13 25.09 -3.61
C LYS A 218 5.45 25.26 -4.35
N VAL A 219 5.45 24.86 -5.62
CA VAL A 219 6.54 25.14 -6.57
C VAL A 219 5.87 25.64 -7.84
N ASP A 220 6.22 26.86 -8.23
CA ASP A 220 5.54 27.63 -9.29
C ASP A 220 4.02 27.70 -9.03
N ASP A 221 3.18 27.38 -10.02
CA ASP A 221 1.72 27.47 -9.92
C ASP A 221 1.06 26.19 -9.36
N LYS A 222 1.84 25.17 -9.00
CA LYS A 222 1.33 23.89 -8.49
C LYS A 222 1.65 23.69 -7.01
N ASN A 223 0.71 23.09 -6.29
CA ASN A 223 0.94 22.62 -4.93
C ASN A 223 1.17 21.10 -4.90
N LEU A 224 1.90 20.63 -3.89
CA LEU A 224 2.30 19.24 -3.74
C LEU A 224 1.09 18.29 -3.62
N PHE A 225 0.01 18.72 -2.97
CA PHE A 225 -1.22 17.93 -2.87
C PHE A 225 -1.79 17.59 -4.25
N ASP A 226 -1.92 18.57 -5.14
CA ASP A 226 -2.43 18.35 -6.50
C ASP A 226 -1.46 17.52 -7.36
N ILE A 227 -0.14 17.70 -7.17
CA ILE A 227 0.88 16.91 -7.87
C ILE A 227 0.82 15.43 -7.48
N ILE A 228 0.65 15.11 -6.19
CA ILE A 228 0.51 13.73 -5.71
C ILE A 228 -0.76 13.09 -6.33
N ILE A 229 -1.88 13.82 -6.36
CA ILE A 229 -3.12 13.34 -7.00
C ILE A 229 -2.90 13.05 -8.48
N GLU A 230 -2.28 13.98 -9.23
CA GLU A 230 -2.00 13.81 -10.66
C GLU A 230 -1.12 12.58 -10.92
N TYR A 231 -0.09 12.36 -10.10
CA TYR A 231 0.78 11.19 -10.20
C TYR A 231 0.03 9.88 -9.91
N PHE A 232 -0.71 9.83 -8.80
CA PHE A 232 -1.42 8.63 -8.39
C PHE A 232 -2.54 8.25 -9.36
N GLN A 233 -3.25 9.25 -9.90
CA GLN A 233 -4.25 9.04 -10.96
C GLN A 233 -3.60 8.41 -12.20
N ARG A 234 -2.48 8.95 -12.69
CA ARG A 234 -1.80 8.40 -13.87
C ARG A 234 -1.27 6.99 -13.64
N ALA A 235 -0.77 6.70 -12.44
CA ALA A 235 -0.37 5.35 -12.07
C ALA A 235 -1.57 4.39 -12.14
N CYS A 236 -2.71 4.78 -11.55
CA CYS A 236 -3.95 3.99 -11.61
C CYS A 236 -4.40 3.74 -13.05
N GLU A 237 -4.46 4.78 -13.88
CA GLU A 237 -4.88 4.69 -15.29
C GLU A 237 -3.99 3.73 -16.09
N LYS A 238 -2.66 3.80 -15.91
CA LYS A 238 -1.71 2.90 -16.57
C LYS A 238 -1.84 1.46 -16.13
N LEU A 239 -2.16 1.25 -14.87
CA LEU A 239 -2.37 -0.07 -14.29
C LEU A 239 -3.77 -0.63 -14.61
N GLY A 240 -4.59 0.11 -15.37
CA GLY A 240 -5.94 -0.29 -15.76
C GLY A 240 -6.98 -0.14 -14.66
N PHE A 241 -6.66 0.54 -13.56
CA PHE A 241 -7.61 0.81 -12.49
C PHE A 241 -8.54 1.98 -12.85
N LYS A 242 -9.81 1.86 -12.47
CA LYS A 242 -10.72 3.01 -12.47
C LYS A 242 -10.37 3.92 -11.30
N PHE A 243 -9.95 5.14 -11.62
CA PHE A 243 -9.61 6.13 -10.61
C PHE A 243 -10.88 6.80 -10.05
N GLU A 244 -11.04 6.80 -8.73
CA GLU A 244 -12.09 7.53 -8.02
C GLU A 244 -11.47 8.42 -6.93
N THR A 245 -11.83 9.70 -6.91
CA THR A 245 -11.43 10.61 -5.83
C THR A 245 -12.55 10.71 -4.80
N LYS A 246 -12.24 10.44 -3.53
CA LYS A 246 -13.14 10.69 -2.39
C LYS A 246 -12.47 11.66 -1.42
N ILE A 247 -13.23 12.63 -0.92
CA ILE A 247 -12.74 13.61 0.05
C ILE A 247 -13.24 13.17 1.43
N GLU A 248 -12.34 12.60 2.23
CA GLU A 248 -12.63 12.30 3.62
C GLU A 248 -12.25 13.49 4.51
N HIS A 249 -13.09 13.78 5.50
CA HIS A 249 -12.84 14.82 6.50
C HIS A 249 -13.00 14.24 7.90
N SER A 250 -12.08 14.59 8.79
CA SER A 250 -12.13 14.22 10.21
C SER A 250 -13.19 14.99 11.02
N LEU A 251 -14.01 15.83 10.37
CA LEU A 251 -15.04 16.67 11.00
C LEU A 251 -16.31 15.92 11.44
N GLY A 252 -16.27 14.58 11.58
CA GLY A 252 -17.47 13.78 11.89
C GLY A 252 -18.43 13.67 10.70
N LYS A 253 -19.66 13.17 10.93
CA LYS A 253 -20.69 13.01 9.87
C LYS A 253 -20.82 14.31 9.06
N PRO A 254 -21.02 14.24 7.73
CA PRO A 254 -21.27 15.43 6.94
C PRO A 254 -22.44 16.17 7.56
N LEU A 255 -22.24 17.47 7.87
CA LEU A 255 -23.35 18.36 8.16
C LEU A 255 -24.31 18.22 6.99
N LYS A 256 -25.57 17.84 7.27
CA LYS A 256 -26.63 17.86 6.27
C LYS A 256 -26.49 19.18 5.54
N ALA A 257 -26.32 19.12 4.22
CA ALA A 257 -26.29 20.30 3.39
C ALA A 257 -27.47 21.17 3.80
N ILE A 258 -27.20 22.42 4.15
CA ILE A 258 -28.26 23.43 4.21
C ILE A 258 -28.75 23.47 2.76
N ASP A 259 -29.98 23.03 2.53
CA ASP A 259 -30.66 23.22 1.26
C ASP A 259 -30.60 24.72 0.95
N GLU A 260 -29.78 25.12 -0.03
CA GLU A 260 -29.85 26.47 -0.56
C GLU A 260 -31.21 26.63 -1.25
N PRO A 261 -32.05 27.59 -0.83
CA PRO A 261 -33.27 27.86 -1.56
C PRO A 261 -32.95 28.67 -2.81
N GLY A 262 -33.26 28.07 -3.96
CA GLY A 262 -33.91 28.78 -5.06
C GLY A 262 -33.01 29.53 -6.03
N ILE A 263 -32.66 28.85 -7.13
CA ILE A 263 -32.54 29.50 -8.43
C ILE A 263 -33.92 30.08 -8.79
N SER A 264 -34.05 31.40 -8.91
CA SER A 264 -35.12 32.01 -9.71
C SER A 264 -34.52 32.83 -10.86
N LYS A 265 -34.53 32.24 -12.05
CA LYS A 265 -34.55 32.99 -13.32
C LYS A 265 -35.96 33.55 -13.50
N GLY A 266 -36.09 34.82 -13.91
CA GLY A 266 -37.28 35.28 -14.63
C GLY A 266 -37.75 36.72 -14.35
N LEU A 267 -37.29 37.63 -15.21
CA LEU A 267 -38.09 38.64 -15.91
C LEU A 267 -38.88 39.72 -15.14
N ASN A 268 -38.39 40.95 -15.37
CA ASN A 268 -39.08 42.13 -15.91
C ASN A 268 -39.87 43.12 -15.00
N LEU A 269 -39.41 44.37 -15.15
CA LEU A 269 -40.15 45.62 -15.35
C LEU A 269 -40.97 46.17 -14.17
N GLY A 270 -40.58 47.35 -13.71
CA GLY A 270 -41.42 48.17 -12.83
C GLY A 270 -40.72 49.42 -12.33
N VAL A 271 -40.70 50.44 -13.18
CA VAL A 271 -40.37 51.83 -12.86
C VAL A 271 -41.17 52.33 -11.65
N ASN A 272 -40.53 52.99 -10.69
CA ASN A 272 -40.90 54.32 -10.16
C ASN A 272 -40.21 54.61 -8.81
N ASN A 273 -39.32 55.61 -8.82
CA ASN A 273 -39.12 56.52 -7.67
C ASN A 273 -40.48 57.16 -7.32
N PRO A 274 -40.80 57.55 -6.06
CA PRO A 274 -40.11 58.71 -5.48
C PRO A 274 -40.08 58.89 -3.93
N LYS A 275 -39.22 59.85 -3.57
CA LYS A 275 -39.10 60.68 -2.34
C LYS A 275 -38.43 60.07 -1.12
#